data_AF-A0A2G9ZJH2-F1
#
_entry.id   AF-A0A2G9ZJH2-F1
#
_cell.length_a   1.000
_cell.length_b   1.000
_cell.length_c   1.000
_cell.angle_alpha   90.00
_cell.angle_beta   90.00
_cell.angle_gamma   90.00
#
_symmetry.space_group_name_H-M   'P 1'
#
loop_
_entity.id
_entity.type
_entity.pdbx_description
1 polymer ?
#
loop_
_entity_poly.entity_id
_entity_poly.type
_entity_poly.pdbx_seq_one_letter_code
_entity_poly.pdbx_strand_id
1 'polypeptide(L)'
;MLDKNIKQKIIQKFRVHESDTGSPQVQIAILSYEIQELAEHLKMHKQDYSSRRGLLKKVSERRRLLKYLQKEDENAFYELAKKLKLKIAKKMIEEEEEKKRLEEQLNAKEMMPAEEEEVAPEAAPAKEEK
;
A
#
# COMPACT_ATOMS: atom_id res chain seq x y z
N MET A 1 -15.19 -0.02 -23.45
CA MET A 1 -15.25 1.32 -22.81
C MET A 1 -16.54 1.29 -22.02
N LEU A 2 -16.50 1.63 -20.72
CA LEU A 2 -17.68 1.53 -19.87
C LEU A 2 -18.84 2.34 -20.43
N ASP A 3 -20.03 1.73 -20.45
CA ASP A 3 -21.25 2.44 -20.75
C ASP A 3 -21.44 3.63 -19.82
N LYS A 4 -21.93 4.75 -20.36
CA LYS A 4 -22.16 5.98 -19.61
C LYS A 4 -23.05 5.74 -18.38
N ASN A 5 -24.06 4.90 -18.51
CA ASN A 5 -24.97 4.53 -17.43
C ASN A 5 -24.26 3.77 -16.30
N ILE A 6 -23.36 2.83 -16.65
CA ILE A 6 -22.58 2.08 -15.66
C ILE A 6 -21.60 3.02 -14.97
N LYS A 7 -20.91 3.87 -15.74
CA LYS A 7 -19.98 4.86 -15.20
C LYS A 7 -20.66 5.80 -14.20
N GLN A 8 -21.85 6.32 -14.52
CA GLN A 8 -22.63 7.17 -13.60
C GLN A 8 -23.03 6.43 -12.31
N LYS A 9 -23.47 5.17 -12.41
CA LYS A 9 -23.79 4.34 -11.23
C LYS A 9 -22.56 4.13 -10.34
N ILE A 10 -21.38 3.95 -10.92
CA ILE A 10 -20.12 3.82 -10.17
C ILE A 10 -19.82 5.14 -9.47
N ILE A 11 -19.87 6.27 -10.18
CA ILE A 11 -19.62 7.59 -9.59
C ILE A 11 -20.55 7.83 -8.40
N GLN A 12 -21.87 7.60 -8.55
CA GLN A 12 -22.84 7.79 -7.47
C GLN A 12 -22.57 6.93 -6.23
N LYS A 13 -21.99 5.73 -6.40
CA LYS A 13 -21.69 4.82 -5.30
C LYS A 13 -20.41 5.16 -4.54
N PHE A 14 -19.44 5.78 -5.21
CA PHE A 14 -18.09 6.00 -4.67
C PHE A 14 -17.73 7.48 -4.49
N ARG A 15 -18.64 8.40 -4.85
CA ARG A 15 -18.49 9.85 -4.63
C ARG A 15 -18.41 10.17 -3.14
N VAL A 16 -17.51 11.09 -2.77
CA VAL A 16 -17.38 11.60 -1.39
C VAL A 16 -18.42 12.69 -1.11
N HIS A 17 -18.71 13.53 -2.11
CA HIS A 17 -19.74 14.56 -2.07
C HIS A 17 -20.55 14.55 -3.38
N GLU A 18 -21.65 15.30 -3.44
CA GLU A 18 -22.62 15.15 -4.53
C GLU A 18 -22.07 15.47 -5.93
N SER A 19 -21.19 16.46 -6.01
CA SER A 19 -20.50 16.93 -7.22
C SER A 19 -19.16 16.24 -7.49
N ASP A 20 -18.77 15.25 -6.68
CA ASP A 20 -17.49 14.57 -6.81
C ASP A 20 -17.48 13.66 -8.03
N THR A 21 -16.59 13.99 -8.96
CA THR A 21 -16.34 13.23 -10.20
C THR A 21 -14.89 12.81 -10.35
N GLY A 22 -14.01 13.30 -9.47
CA GLY A 22 -12.56 13.28 -9.67
C GLY A 22 -11.78 12.78 -8.48
N SER A 23 -12.42 12.48 -7.35
CA SER A 23 -11.71 11.94 -6.19
C SER A 23 -10.98 10.63 -6.50
N PRO A 24 -9.88 10.34 -5.78
CA PRO A 24 -9.17 9.08 -5.91
C PRO A 24 -10.11 7.86 -5.76
N GLN A 25 -11.10 7.94 -4.87
CA GLN A 25 -12.09 6.89 -4.61
C GLN A 25 -12.90 6.58 -5.88
N VAL A 26 -13.45 7.61 -6.54
CA VAL A 26 -14.23 7.46 -7.77
C VAL A 26 -13.35 6.93 -8.91
N GLN A 27 -12.14 7.48 -9.09
CA GLN A 27 -11.23 7.06 -10.14
C GLN A 27 -10.79 5.59 -9.98
N ILE A 28 -10.41 5.18 -8.77
CA ILE A 28 -10.02 3.79 -8.45
C ILE A 28 -11.18 2.83 -8.70
N ALA A 29 -12.41 3.23 -8.35
CA ALA A 29 -13.60 2.43 -8.62
C ALA A 29 -13.80 2.23 -10.12
N ILE A 30 -13.79 3.31 -10.91
CA ILE A 30 -13.93 3.23 -12.38
C ILE A 30 -12.85 2.34 -12.98
N LEU A 31 -11.58 2.58 -12.67
CA LEU A 31 -10.46 1.77 -13.16
C LEU A 31 -10.63 0.29 -12.81
N SER A 32 -11.17 -0.01 -11.62
CA SER A 32 -11.40 -1.41 -11.20
C SER A 32 -12.43 -2.12 -12.06
N TYR A 33 -13.54 -1.45 -12.40
CA TYR A 33 -14.54 -2.02 -13.32
C TYR A 33 -13.98 -2.17 -14.74
N GLU A 34 -13.25 -1.18 -15.24
CA GLU A 34 -12.63 -1.26 -16.58
C GLU A 34 -11.60 -2.38 -16.66
N ILE A 35 -10.79 -2.57 -15.61
CA ILE A 35 -9.82 -3.66 -15.51
C ILE A 35 -10.53 -5.01 -15.53
N GLN A 36 -11.67 -5.14 -14.85
CA GLN A 36 -12.44 -6.38 -14.84
C GLN A 36 -12.99 -6.71 -16.24
N GLU A 37 -13.64 -5.75 -16.89
CA GLU A 37 -14.19 -5.91 -18.24
C GLU A 37 -13.09 -6.26 -19.27
N LEU A 38 -11.96 -5.55 -19.23
CA LEU A 38 -10.80 -5.82 -20.09
C LEU A 38 -10.18 -7.19 -19.81
N ALA A 39 -10.09 -7.58 -18.53
CA ALA A 39 -9.56 -8.89 -18.16
C ALA A 39 -10.46 -10.02 -18.67
N GLU A 40 -11.78 -9.87 -18.63
CA GLU A 40 -12.73 -10.83 -19.21
C GLU A 40 -12.61 -10.90 -20.73
N HIS A 41 -12.52 -9.76 -21.42
CA HIS A 41 -12.30 -9.70 -22.87
C HIS A 41 -11.01 -10.44 -23.28
N LEU A 42 -9.92 -10.21 -22.57
CA LEU A 42 -8.62 -10.84 -22.87
C LEU A 42 -8.57 -12.34 -22.59
N LYS A 43 -9.48 -12.89 -21.77
CA LYS A 43 -9.60 -14.35 -21.61
C LYS A 43 -10.04 -15.02 -22.91
N MET A 44 -10.94 -14.36 -23.65
CA MET A 44 -11.42 -14.82 -24.96
C MET A 44 -10.41 -14.49 -26.06
N HIS A 45 -9.78 -13.32 -26.01
CA HIS A 45 -8.86 -12.81 -27.04
C HIS A 45 -7.40 -12.82 -26.58
N LYS A 46 -6.81 -14.02 -26.47
CA LYS A 46 -5.46 -14.21 -25.92
C LYS A 46 -4.34 -13.52 -26.71
N GLN A 47 -4.54 -13.30 -28.01
CA GLN A 47 -3.55 -12.69 -28.91
C GLN A 47 -3.66 -11.15 -29.01
N ASP A 48 -4.60 -10.53 -28.29
CA ASP A 48 -4.69 -9.06 -28.26
C ASP A 48 -3.66 -8.46 -27.28
N TYR A 49 -2.45 -8.25 -27.78
CA TYR A 49 -1.34 -7.67 -27.03
C TYR A 49 -1.51 -6.17 -26.77
N SER A 50 -2.18 -5.44 -27.67
CA SER A 50 -2.43 -4.01 -27.55
C SER A 50 -3.36 -3.72 -26.38
N SER A 51 -4.46 -4.45 -26.27
CA SER A 51 -5.39 -4.35 -25.14
C SER A 51 -4.75 -4.82 -23.84
N ARG A 52 -3.89 -5.85 -23.87
CA ARG A 52 -3.12 -6.27 -22.69
C ARG A 52 -2.19 -5.17 -22.19
N ARG A 53 -1.52 -4.45 -23.08
CA ARG A 53 -0.70 -3.27 -22.70
C ARG A 53 -1.57 -2.17 -22.09
N GLY A 54 -2.76 -1.93 -22.64
CA GLY A 54 -3.75 -1.01 -22.07
C GLY A 54 -4.19 -1.41 -20.66
N LEU A 55 -4.47 -2.70 -20.44
CA LEU A 55 -4.81 -3.26 -19.13
C LEU A 55 -3.68 -3.00 -18.11
N LEU A 56 -2.43 -3.30 -18.47
CA LEU A 56 -1.28 -3.10 -17.57
C LEU A 56 -1.09 -1.62 -17.18
N LYS A 57 -1.33 -0.69 -18.11
CA LYS A 57 -1.34 0.75 -17.80
C LYS A 57 -2.40 1.09 -16.75
N LYS A 58 -3.64 0.63 -16.93
CA LYS A 58 -4.74 0.87 -15.97
C LYS A 58 -4.47 0.28 -14.59
N VAL A 59 -3.90 -0.93 -14.55
CA VAL A 59 -3.49 -1.58 -13.28
C VAL A 59 -2.43 -0.74 -12.56
N SER A 60 -1.45 -0.21 -13.30
CA SER A 60 -0.36 0.60 -12.75
C SER A 60 -0.85 1.94 -12.23
N GLU A 61 -1.74 2.59 -12.98
CA GLU A 61 -2.41 3.84 -12.59
C GLU A 61 -3.25 3.65 -11.32
N ARG A 62 -4.08 2.61 -11.27
CA ARG A 62 -4.85 2.27 -10.07
C ARG A 62 -3.94 2.03 -8.86
N ARG A 63 -2.80 1.35 -9.04
CA ARG A 63 -1.83 1.12 -7.97
C ARG A 63 -1.25 2.43 -7.44
N ARG A 64 -0.95 3.40 -8.32
CA ARG A 64 -0.47 4.72 -7.93
C ARG A 64 -1.52 5.49 -7.13
N LEU A 65 -2.78 5.48 -7.56
CA LEU A 65 -3.87 6.14 -6.85
C LEU A 65 -4.14 5.51 -5.49
N LEU A 66 -4.09 4.18 -5.38
CA LEU A 66 -4.23 3.48 -4.10
C LEU A 66 -3.11 3.86 -3.12
N LYS A 67 -1.86 3.95 -3.58
CA LYS A 67 -0.74 4.42 -2.76
C LYS A 67 -0.91 5.87 -2.32
N TYR A 68 -1.45 6.71 -3.19
CA TYR A 68 -1.75 8.11 -2.84
C TYR A 68 -2.83 8.17 -1.76
N LEU A 69 -3.94 7.47 -1.96
CA LEU A 69 -5.04 7.44 -1.00
C LEU A 69 -4.61 6.88 0.35
N GLN A 70 -3.79 5.83 0.39
CA GLN A 70 -3.25 5.27 1.63
C GLN A 70 -2.45 6.30 2.44
N LYS A 71 -1.65 7.14 1.77
CA LYS A 71 -0.84 8.17 2.44
C LYS A 71 -1.66 9.35 2.96
N GLU A 72 -2.71 9.73 2.24
CA GLU A 72 -3.56 10.88 2.59
C GLU A 72 -4.63 10.50 3.62
N ASP A 73 -5.28 9.35 3.43
CA ASP A 73 -6.37 8.87 4.27
C ASP A 73 -6.39 7.33 4.30
N GLU A 74 -5.75 6.79 5.33
CA GLU A 74 -5.70 5.34 5.58
C GLU A 74 -7.11 4.75 5.69
N ASN A 75 -8.04 5.41 6.40
CA ASN A 75 -9.41 4.92 6.60
C ASN A 75 -10.18 4.80 5.29
N ALA A 76 -10.13 5.84 4.45
CA ALA A 76 -10.75 5.82 3.12
C ALA A 76 -10.13 4.74 2.23
N PHE A 77 -8.82 4.51 2.32
CA PHE A 77 -8.15 3.40 1.63
C PHE A 77 -8.69 2.04 2.07
N TYR A 78 -8.78 1.77 3.39
CA TYR A 78 -9.31 0.51 3.92
C TYR A 78 -10.75 0.26 3.50
N GLU A 79 -11.62 1.28 3.62
CA GLU A 79 -13.01 1.17 3.19
C GLU A 79 -13.14 0.86 1.71
N LEU A 80 -12.40 1.59 0.87
CA LEU A 80 -12.43 1.43 -0.57
C LEU A 80 -11.90 0.04 -0.98
N ALA A 81 -10.80 -0.40 -0.36
CA ALA A 81 -10.22 -1.72 -0.59
C ALA A 81 -11.19 -2.84 -0.23
N LYS A 82 -11.92 -2.69 0.88
CA LYS A 82 -12.96 -3.63 1.33
C LYS A 82 -14.14 -3.66 0.35
N LYS A 83 -14.64 -2.48 -0.04
CA LYS A 83 -15.75 -2.32 -1.02
C LYS A 83 -15.40 -2.93 -2.39
N LEU A 84 -14.17 -2.74 -2.85
CA LEU A 84 -13.70 -3.24 -4.16
C LEU A 84 -13.04 -4.63 -4.10
N LYS A 85 -12.99 -5.27 -2.92
CA LYS A 85 -12.38 -6.60 -2.69
C LYS A 85 -10.96 -6.73 -3.27
N LEU A 86 -10.15 -5.68 -3.14
CA LEU A 86 -8.82 -5.63 -3.75
C LEU A 86 -7.80 -6.44 -2.93
N LYS A 87 -7.26 -7.52 -3.51
CA LYS A 87 -6.23 -8.35 -2.86
C LYS A 87 -4.92 -7.62 -2.59
N ILE A 88 -4.61 -6.59 -3.40
CA ILE A 88 -3.36 -5.83 -3.32
C ILE A 88 -3.32 -5.00 -2.02
N ALA A 89 -4.47 -4.59 -1.50
CA ALA A 89 -4.53 -3.76 -0.31
C ALA A 89 -3.94 -4.47 0.92
N LYS A 90 -4.22 -5.77 1.10
CA LYS A 90 -3.66 -6.58 2.20
C LYS A 90 -2.13 -6.53 2.22
N LYS A 91 -1.50 -6.75 1.07
CA LYS A 91 -0.05 -6.69 0.94
C LYS A 91 0.50 -5.30 1.24
N MET A 92 -0.20 -4.24 0.83
CA MET A 92 0.25 -2.87 1.07
C MET A 92 0.19 -2.48 2.55
N ILE A 93 -0.75 -3.06 3.30
CA ILE A 93 -0.86 -2.90 4.76
C ILE A 93 0.26 -3.66 5.45
N GLU A 94 0.44 -4.95 5.11
CA GLU A 94 1.50 -5.79 5.64
C GLU A 94 2.90 -5.17 5.40
N GLU A 95 3.18 -4.71 4.17
CA GLU A 95 4.44 -4.06 3.79
C GLU A 95 4.70 -2.76 4.58
N GLU A 96 3.66 -2.03 4.96
CA GLU A 96 3.77 -0.78 5.71
C GLU A 96 3.97 -1.02 7.21
N GLU A 97 3.26 -2.01 7.77
CA GLU A 97 3.49 -2.48 9.14
C GLU A 97 4.90 -3.03 9.34
N GLU A 98 5.40 -3.83 8.39
CA GLU A 98 6.77 -4.35 8.42
C GLU A 98 7.82 -3.23 8.41
N LYS A 99 7.60 -2.18 7.61
CA LYS A 99 8.49 -1.01 7.58
C LYS A 99 8.49 -0.25 8.90
N LYS A 100 7.31 0.02 9.46
CA LYS A 100 7.19 0.70 10.77
C LYS A 100 7.95 -0.06 11.86
N ARG A 101 7.80 -1.40 11.91
CA ARG A 101 8.54 -2.26 12.86
C ARG A 101 10.05 -2.18 12.67
N LEU A 102 10.53 -2.20 11.42
CA LEU A 102 11.96 -2.09 11.13
C LEU A 102 12.51 -0.72 11.51
N GLU A 103 11.79 0.36 11.24
CA GLU A 103 12.15 1.72 11.63
C GLU A 103 12.21 1.86 13.16
N GLU A 104 11.22 1.33 13.89
CA GLU A 104 11.23 1.29 15.35
C GLU A 104 12.43 0.50 15.91
N GLN A 105 12.75 -0.66 15.34
CA GLN A 105 13.91 -1.45 15.74
C GLN A 105 15.23 -0.74 15.50
N LEU A 106 15.38 -0.05 14.36
CA LEU A 106 16.57 0.74 14.05
C LEU A 106 16.71 1.91 15.01
N ASN A 107 15.62 2.65 15.26
CA ASN A 107 15.63 3.78 16.18
C ASN A 107 15.93 3.33 17.63
N ALA A 108 15.37 2.20 18.07
CA ALA A 108 15.68 1.62 19.37
C ALA A 108 17.16 1.21 19.49
N LYS A 109 17.75 0.69 18.41
CA LYS A 109 19.18 0.32 18.35
C LYS A 109 20.10 1.54 18.35
N GLU A 110 19.70 2.64 17.72
CA GLU A 110 20.43 3.92 17.73
C GLU A 110 20.32 4.65 19.08
N MET A 111 19.24 4.42 19.84
CA MET A 111 19.02 4.98 21.18
C MET A 111 19.66 4.17 22.32
N MET A 112 20.26 3.01 22.04
CA MET A 112 21.18 2.40 23.01
C MET A 112 22.43 3.28 23.03
N PRO A 113 22.75 3.98 24.14
CA PRO A 113 24.10 4.50 24.26
C PRO A 113 25.00 3.27 24.09
N ALA A 114 26.06 3.39 23.28
CA ALA A 114 27.17 2.47 23.45
C ALA A 114 27.46 2.50 24.95
N GLU A 115 27.13 1.42 25.66
CA GLU A 115 27.57 1.26 27.04
C GLU A 115 29.07 1.51 26.96
N GLU A 116 29.47 2.63 27.57
CA GLU A 116 30.85 2.92 27.85
C GLU A 116 31.43 1.63 28.42
N GLU A 117 32.51 1.12 27.83
CA GLU A 117 33.36 0.19 28.54
C GLU A 117 33.80 0.95 29.81
N GLU A 118 33.03 0.80 30.89
CA GLU A 118 33.40 1.27 32.20
C GLU A 118 34.67 0.51 32.57
N VAL A 119 35.75 1.28 32.49
CA VAL A 119 37.07 1.00 33.04
C VAL A 119 36.89 0.54 34.48
N ALA A 120 37.05 -0.75 34.75
CA ALA A 120 37.09 -1.26 36.12
C ALA A 120 38.35 -0.75 36.83
N PRO A 121 38.24 0.02 37.94
CA PRO A 121 39.37 0.34 38.79
C PRO A 121 39.45 -0.61 40.00
N GLU A 122 40.65 -0.66 40.57
CA GLU A 122 41.03 -1.15 41.92
C GLU A 122 41.34 -2.65 42.17
N ALA A 123 42.64 -2.95 41.99
CA ALA A 123 43.63 -3.21 43.04
C ALA A 123 43.44 -4.33 44.11
N ALA A 124 44.44 -5.24 44.11
CA ALA A 124 45.16 -5.87 45.25
C ALA A 124 44.43 -6.99 46.06
N PRO A 125 45.13 -7.98 46.67
CA PRO A 125 46.47 -7.86 47.28
C PRO A 125 47.47 -9.00 47.05
N ALA A 126 48.73 -8.68 47.40
CA ALA A 126 49.83 -9.61 47.59
C ALA A 126 49.59 -10.61 48.73
N LYS A 127 50.26 -11.76 48.60
CA LYS A 127 50.64 -12.85 49.56
C LYS A 127 50.26 -14.20 48.97
N GLU A 128 50.98 -15.31 49.10
CA GLU A 128 52.35 -15.71 49.41
C GLU A 128 52.34 -17.26 49.19
N GLU A 129 53.51 -17.90 49.19
CA GLU A 129 53.75 -19.37 49.28
C GLU A 129 53.68 -20.18 47.95
N LYS A 130 54.67 -21.00 47.55
CA LYS A 130 55.85 -21.60 48.21
C LYS A 130 57.06 -21.62 47.27
#